data_AF-A0A563U6B4-F1
#
_entry.id   AF-A0A563U6B4-F1
#
_cell.length_a   1.000
_cell.length_b   1.000
_cell.length_c   1.000
_cell.angle_alpha   90.00
_cell.angle_beta   90.00
_cell.angle_gamma   90.00
#
_symmetry.space_group_name_H-M   'P 1'
#
loop_
_entity.id
_entity.type
_entity.pdbx_description
1 polymer ?
#
loop_
_entity_poly.entity_id
_entity_poly.type
_entity_poly.pdbx_seq_one_letter_code
_entity_poly.pdbx_strand_id
1 'polypeptide(L)'
;MITINQYIRTIESFFLQHHQINTVKCSDEFDFNADSKIVYPVAHCEYITQNINGNSIAHQFEIIIADLFDPKINDAALEIYNDCNLIATDFIDWFANQTDDFEINENITVQKFTDGNVDKVGGCVFVATFTQFREANKCIIPIEANTTDPVSPDAPKMFYGVISHLPTWSDLVTLNSTNEMTVLLNTGANKMFAVAVLNDFSIVSINDISASDLLLNQVYQPMGQLTDSYVIYDLYVMQQAINYSENHIHRITIK
;
A
#
# COMPACT_ATOMS: atom_id res chain seq x y z
N MET A 1 5.88 10.44 -9.59
CA MET A 1 6.05 10.71 -8.14
C MET A 1 7.36 10.13 -7.71
N ILE A 2 8.29 10.98 -7.27
CA ILE A 2 9.59 10.51 -6.79
C ILE A 2 9.53 10.18 -5.30
N THR A 3 10.41 9.29 -4.89
CA THR A 3 10.54 8.78 -3.52
C THR A 3 11.58 9.59 -2.75
N ILE A 4 11.55 9.52 -1.42
CA ILE A 4 12.55 10.16 -0.55
C ILE A 4 13.98 9.73 -0.93
N ASN A 5 14.18 8.43 -1.22
CA ASN A 5 15.49 7.92 -1.66
C ASN A 5 15.95 8.50 -3.00
N GLN A 6 15.03 8.88 -3.90
CA GLN A 6 15.37 9.53 -5.15
C GLN A 6 15.75 11.00 -4.94
N TYR A 7 15.06 11.71 -4.04
CA TYR A 7 15.49 13.06 -3.62
C TYR A 7 16.90 13.05 -3.05
N ILE A 8 17.16 12.15 -2.08
CA ILE A 8 18.48 12.01 -1.45
C ILE A 8 19.55 11.78 -2.52
N ARG A 9 19.35 10.82 -3.43
CA ARG A 9 20.31 10.56 -4.51
C ARG A 9 20.53 11.75 -5.43
N THR A 10 19.50 12.55 -5.68
CA THR A 10 19.59 13.73 -6.54
C THR A 10 20.40 14.83 -5.85
N ILE A 11 20.13 15.08 -4.58
CA ILE A 11 20.87 16.02 -3.74
C ILE A 11 22.34 15.59 -3.59
N GLU A 12 22.58 14.31 -3.27
CA GLU A 12 23.93 13.76 -3.22
C GLU A 12 24.67 13.92 -4.53
N SER A 13 24.00 13.63 -5.65
CA SER A 13 24.61 13.74 -6.98
C SER A 13 24.98 15.17 -7.33
N PHE A 14 24.15 16.16 -6.94
CA PHE A 14 24.46 17.57 -7.10
C PHE A 14 25.75 17.93 -6.33
N PHE A 15 25.81 17.62 -5.03
CA PHE A 15 26.97 17.99 -4.22
C PHE A 15 28.24 17.22 -4.60
N LEU A 16 28.14 15.96 -5.03
CA LEU A 16 29.29 15.19 -5.51
C LEU A 16 29.88 15.74 -6.81
N GLN A 17 29.06 16.42 -7.62
CA GLN A 17 29.51 17.09 -8.84
C GLN A 17 29.99 18.52 -8.57
N HIS A 18 29.71 19.08 -7.39
CA HIS A 18 30.06 20.43 -7.03
C HIS A 18 31.56 20.57 -6.73
N HIS A 19 32.28 21.39 -7.48
CA HIS A 19 33.75 21.49 -7.40
C HIS A 19 34.30 21.98 -6.06
N GLN A 20 33.47 22.63 -5.24
CA GLN A 20 33.88 23.15 -3.92
C GLN A 20 33.63 22.16 -2.77
N ILE A 21 32.99 21.02 -3.01
CA ILE A 21 32.67 20.03 -1.96
C ILE A 21 33.55 18.79 -2.11
N ASN A 22 34.18 18.37 -1.01
CA ASN A 22 35.04 17.19 -0.97
C ASN A 22 34.33 15.95 -0.41
N THR A 23 33.40 16.16 0.53
CA THR A 23 32.65 15.07 1.17
C THR A 23 31.17 15.37 1.13
N VAL A 24 30.36 14.36 0.79
CA VAL A 24 28.90 14.43 0.82
C VAL A 24 28.36 13.32 1.69
N LYS A 25 27.42 13.65 2.58
CA LYS A 25 26.77 12.69 3.48
C LYS A 25 25.28 12.97 3.57
N CYS A 26 24.45 12.00 3.20
CA CYS A 26 23.05 12.01 3.57
C CYS A 26 22.75 10.93 4.60
N SER A 27 22.63 11.35 5.85
CA SER A 27 22.35 10.49 7.00
C SER A 27 21.68 11.32 8.08
N ASP A 28 21.30 10.70 9.20
CA ASP A 28 20.95 11.47 10.37
C ASP A 28 22.19 12.23 10.92
N GLU A 29 21.93 13.29 11.69
CA GLU A 29 22.95 14.10 12.34
C GLU A 29 23.84 13.27 13.28
N PHE A 30 23.28 12.25 13.94
CA PHE A 30 24.01 11.41 14.88
C PHE A 30 25.09 10.56 14.21
N ASP A 31 24.77 9.91 13.10
CA ASP A 31 25.73 9.12 12.31
C ASP A 31 26.76 10.05 11.65
N PHE A 32 26.34 11.24 11.22
CA PHE A 32 27.25 12.24 10.66
C PHE A 32 28.29 12.70 11.69
N ASN A 33 27.85 13.07 12.89
CA ASN A 33 28.72 13.51 13.99
C ASN A 33 29.65 12.40 14.50
N ALA A 34 29.29 11.13 14.31
CA ALA A 34 30.11 9.98 14.67
C ALA A 34 31.18 9.62 13.61
N ASP A 35 31.10 10.20 12.40
CA ASP A 35 32.04 9.90 11.32
C ASP A 35 33.37 10.64 11.51
N SER A 36 34.45 9.86 11.61
CA SER A 36 35.81 10.38 11.77
C SER A 36 36.54 10.64 10.45
N LYS A 37 35.89 10.36 9.31
CA LYS A 37 36.49 10.45 7.96
C LYS A 37 35.85 11.53 7.11
N ILE A 38 35.65 12.71 7.68
CA ILE A 38 35.13 13.88 6.96
C ILE A 38 36.32 14.69 6.40
N VAL A 39 36.31 14.92 5.09
CA VAL A 39 37.25 15.84 4.42
C VAL A 39 36.48 17.09 4.03
N TYR A 40 36.81 18.21 4.66
CA TYR A 40 36.18 19.50 4.42
C TYR A 40 36.66 20.14 3.10
N PRO A 41 35.84 20.97 2.42
CA PRO A 41 34.46 21.32 2.75
C PRO A 41 33.49 20.16 2.58
N VAL A 42 32.51 20.07 3.48
CA VAL A 42 31.52 18.99 3.55
C VAL A 42 30.12 19.53 3.32
N ALA A 43 29.31 18.75 2.59
CA ALA A 43 27.87 18.93 2.51
C ALA A 43 27.17 17.75 3.21
N HIS A 44 26.39 18.05 4.24
CA HIS A 44 25.51 17.10 4.90
C HIS A 44 24.05 17.43 4.57
N CYS A 45 23.25 16.41 4.36
CA CYS A 45 21.83 16.54 4.06
C CYS A 45 21.03 15.53 4.87
N GLU A 46 20.06 16.02 5.63
CA GLU A 46 19.17 15.19 6.42
C GLU A 46 17.71 15.38 5.97
N TYR A 47 16.99 14.27 5.88
CA TYR A 47 15.54 14.33 5.68
C TYR A 47 14.85 14.60 7.01
N ILE A 48 14.14 15.73 7.10
CA ILE A 48 13.53 16.19 8.35
C ILE A 48 12.10 15.66 8.47
N THR A 49 11.26 15.96 7.48
CA THR A 49 9.84 15.65 7.55
C THR A 49 9.17 15.72 6.18
N GLN A 50 7.93 15.23 6.14
CA GLN A 50 7.01 15.47 5.04
C GLN A 50 5.68 16.02 5.55
N ASN A 51 5.11 16.94 4.79
CA ASN A 51 3.75 17.42 4.97
C ASN A 51 2.90 17.00 3.76
N ILE A 52 1.74 16.40 4.01
CA ILE A 52 0.78 16.05 2.97
C ILE A 52 -0.40 17.00 3.10
N ASN A 53 -0.66 17.78 2.06
CA ASN A 53 -1.78 18.72 2.01
C ASN A 53 -2.58 18.54 0.72
N GLY A 54 -3.73 17.86 0.82
CA GLY A 54 -4.56 17.55 -0.34
C GLY A 54 -3.81 16.74 -1.39
N ASN A 55 -3.58 17.38 -2.55
CA ASN A 55 -2.91 16.78 -3.70
C ASN A 55 -1.42 17.15 -3.80
N SER A 56 -0.83 17.74 -2.75
CA SER A 56 0.61 18.02 -2.71
C SER A 56 1.27 17.30 -1.55
N ILE A 57 2.52 16.90 -1.76
CA ILE A 57 3.42 16.44 -0.71
C ILE A 57 4.62 17.39 -0.71
N ALA A 58 4.93 17.96 0.44
CA ALA A 58 6.11 18.79 0.67
C ALA A 58 7.10 18.00 1.52
N HIS A 59 8.29 17.73 0.97
CA HIS A 59 9.41 17.10 1.66
C HIS A 59 10.41 18.17 2.10
N GLN A 60 10.86 18.10 3.35
CA GLN A 60 11.81 19.05 3.92
C GLN A 60 13.14 18.36 4.18
N PHE A 61 14.22 18.96 3.68
CA PHE A 61 15.58 18.53 3.89
C PHE A 61 16.37 19.67 4.53
N GLU A 62 17.10 19.36 5.59
CA GLU A 62 18.09 20.27 6.15
C GLU A 62 19.42 20.02 5.46
N ILE A 63 20.04 21.09 4.98
CA ILE A 63 21.33 21.06 4.30
C ILE A 63 22.31 21.87 5.13
N ILE A 64 23.43 21.24 5.47
CA ILE A 64 24.54 21.84 6.19
C ILE A 64 25.76 21.83 5.26
N ILE A 65 26.33 23.02 5.03
CA ILE A 65 27.60 23.16 4.30
C ILE A 65 28.60 23.74 5.28
N ALA A 66 29.72 23.05 5.45
CA ALA A 66 30.71 23.40 6.47
C ALA A 66 32.14 23.31 5.93
N ASP A 67 33.01 24.19 6.43
CA ASP A 67 34.46 24.12 6.24
C ASP A 67 35.20 24.40 7.55
N LEU A 68 36.46 23.97 7.60
CA LEU A 68 37.36 24.21 8.72
C LEU A 68 37.83 25.66 8.73
N PHE A 69 37.84 26.26 9.91
CA PHE A 69 38.40 27.61 10.09
C PHE A 69 39.44 27.65 11.21
N ASP A 70 40.46 28.48 11.04
CA ASP A 70 41.37 28.81 12.15
C ASP A 70 40.82 30.04 12.90
N PRO A 71 40.40 29.90 14.17
CA PRO A 71 39.90 31.03 14.98
C PRO A 71 40.96 32.08 15.29
N LYS A 72 42.24 31.83 14.97
CA LYS A 72 43.31 32.84 15.05
C LYS A 72 43.31 33.81 13.87
N ILE A 73 42.65 33.46 12.77
CA ILE A 73 42.50 34.32 11.60
C ILE A 73 41.20 35.10 11.77
N ASN A 74 41.31 36.41 11.91
CA ASN A 74 40.14 37.28 11.96
C ASN A 74 39.35 37.15 10.65
N ASP A 75 38.03 37.18 10.75
CA ASP A 75 37.08 37.13 9.63
C ASP A 75 37.08 35.84 8.77
N ALA A 76 37.92 34.85 9.07
CA ALA A 76 37.93 33.56 8.34
C ALA A 76 36.57 32.87 8.33
N ALA A 77 35.83 32.92 9.45
CA ALA A 77 34.48 32.36 9.53
C ALA A 77 33.47 33.09 8.62
N LEU A 78 33.68 34.38 8.35
CA LEU A 78 32.83 35.16 7.44
C LEU A 78 33.15 34.84 5.98
N GLU A 79 34.42 34.65 5.63
CA GLU A 79 34.83 34.21 4.30
C GLU A 79 34.27 32.83 3.97
N ILE A 80 34.41 31.87 4.91
CA ILE A 80 33.80 30.54 4.77
C ILE A 80 32.29 30.63 4.61
N TYR A 81 31.62 31.48 5.40
CA TYR A 81 30.19 31.68 5.23
C TYR A 81 29.83 32.22 3.85
N ASN A 82 30.61 33.14 3.29
CA ASN A 82 30.38 33.65 1.93
C ASN A 82 30.52 32.55 0.89
N ASP A 83 31.56 31.71 1.00
CA ASP A 83 31.79 30.58 0.09
C ASP A 83 30.65 29.56 0.21
N CYS A 84 30.25 29.20 1.43
CA CYS A 84 29.10 28.30 1.65
C CYS A 84 27.78 28.89 1.12
N ASN A 85 27.59 30.21 1.20
CA ASN A 85 26.40 30.89 0.69
C ASN A 85 26.32 30.82 -0.85
N LEU A 86 27.46 30.91 -1.54
CA LEU A 86 27.52 30.70 -3.00
C LEU A 86 27.08 29.28 -3.36
N ILE A 87 27.59 28.26 -2.66
CA ILE A 87 27.20 26.87 -2.89
C ILE A 87 25.69 26.66 -2.60
N ALA A 88 25.17 27.28 -1.54
CA ALA A 88 23.75 27.24 -1.22
C ALA A 88 22.89 27.91 -2.31
N THR A 89 23.37 29.01 -2.91
CA THR A 89 22.70 29.68 -4.02
C THR A 89 22.72 28.81 -5.27
N ASP A 90 23.87 28.21 -5.62
CA ASP A 90 24.00 27.29 -6.75
C ASP A 90 23.08 26.07 -6.60
N PHE A 91 22.91 25.57 -5.36
CA PHE A 91 21.94 24.52 -5.06
C PHE A 91 20.51 24.97 -5.39
N ILE A 92 20.08 26.11 -4.86
CA ILE A 92 18.72 26.62 -5.07
C ILE A 92 18.46 26.85 -6.56
N ASP A 93 19.39 27.50 -7.26
CA ASP A 93 19.28 27.81 -8.69
C ASP A 93 19.26 26.54 -9.55
N TRP A 94 20.09 25.54 -9.22
CA TRP A 94 20.11 24.28 -9.96
C TRP A 94 18.78 23.53 -9.84
N PHE A 95 18.22 23.46 -8.63
CA PHE A 95 16.95 22.79 -8.38
C PHE A 95 15.74 23.58 -8.88
N ALA A 96 15.78 24.92 -8.86
CA ALA A 96 14.73 25.77 -9.43
C ALA A 96 14.60 25.61 -10.95
N ASN A 97 15.68 25.21 -11.62
CA ASN A 97 15.70 24.93 -13.06
C ASN A 97 15.29 23.49 -13.43
N GLN A 98 14.98 22.62 -12.46
CA GLN A 98 14.45 21.27 -12.71
C GLN A 98 12.92 21.34 -12.78
N THR A 99 12.30 20.89 -13.89
CA THR A 99 10.85 21.12 -14.13
C THR A 99 9.97 19.88 -14.07
N ASP A 100 10.52 18.67 -13.96
CA ASP A 100 9.78 17.50 -14.45
C ASP A 100 9.06 16.69 -13.36
N ASP A 101 9.55 16.69 -12.11
CA ASP A 101 9.05 15.78 -11.06
C ASP A 101 8.65 16.47 -9.75
N PHE A 102 9.20 17.65 -9.47
CA PHE A 102 9.02 18.39 -8.22
C PHE A 102 9.38 19.87 -8.39
N GLU A 103 8.94 20.70 -7.46
CA GLU A 103 9.21 22.13 -7.41
C GLU A 103 9.90 22.46 -6.08
N ILE A 104 11.02 23.19 -6.11
CA ILE A 104 11.64 23.72 -4.89
C ILE A 104 10.93 25.01 -4.47
N ASN A 105 10.71 25.19 -3.16
CA ASN A 105 10.31 26.47 -2.62
C ASN A 105 11.54 27.38 -2.55
N GLU A 106 11.63 28.38 -3.43
CA GLU A 106 12.76 29.32 -3.52
C GLU A 106 12.86 30.28 -2.31
N ASN A 107 11.82 30.36 -1.48
CA ASN A 107 11.85 31.20 -0.27
C ASN A 107 12.61 30.50 0.88
N ILE A 108 13.93 30.37 0.70
CA ILE A 108 14.83 29.68 1.64
C ILE A 108 15.60 30.72 2.46
N THR A 109 15.65 30.51 3.78
CA THR A 109 16.50 31.30 4.68
C THR A 109 17.79 30.55 4.95
N VAL A 110 18.91 31.11 4.49
CA VAL A 110 20.25 30.59 4.78
C VAL A 110 20.77 31.22 6.07
N GLN A 111 21.12 30.38 7.04
CA GLN A 111 21.58 30.80 8.35
C GLN A 111 23.06 30.48 8.51
N LYS A 112 23.83 31.40 9.08
CA LYS A 112 25.23 31.15 9.43
C LYS A 112 25.31 30.32 10.72
N PHE A 113 26.29 29.44 10.78
CA PHE A 113 26.69 28.82 12.04
C PHE A 113 28.21 28.80 12.17
N THR A 114 28.67 28.72 13.41
CA THR A 114 30.06 28.50 13.76
C THR A 114 30.05 27.60 14.99
N ASP A 115 30.62 26.41 14.87
CA ASP A 115 30.80 25.52 16.01
C ASP A 115 32.28 25.46 16.40
N GLY A 116 32.50 25.59 17.71
CA GLY A 116 33.80 25.52 18.36
C GLY A 116 34.06 24.18 19.05
N ASN A 117 33.23 23.16 18.78
CA ASN A 117 33.42 21.79 19.26
C ASN A 117 34.69 21.14 18.65
N VAL A 118 34.80 19.81 18.69
CA VAL A 118 36.05 19.06 18.43
C VAL A 118 36.74 19.49 17.13
N ASP A 119 35.95 19.73 16.07
CA ASP A 119 36.39 20.37 14.85
C ASP A 119 35.89 21.83 14.83
N LYS A 120 36.80 22.75 14.54
CA LYS A 120 36.47 24.18 14.39
C LYS A 120 35.88 24.41 13.02
N VAL A 121 34.56 24.36 12.94
CA VAL A 121 33.82 24.40 11.68
C VAL A 121 32.91 25.62 11.62
N GLY A 122 32.85 26.23 10.45
CA GLY A 122 31.94 27.32 10.14
C GLY A 122 31.26 27.06 8.82
N GLY A 123 30.11 27.68 8.61
CA GLY A 123 29.40 27.56 7.35
C GLY A 123 27.96 28.00 7.42
N CYS A 124 27.11 27.37 6.62
CA CYS A 124 25.69 27.68 6.56
C CYS A 124 24.79 26.46 6.69
N VAL A 125 23.62 26.68 7.28
CA VAL A 125 22.51 25.72 7.35
C VAL A 125 21.26 26.33 6.74
N PHE A 126 20.53 25.54 5.98
CA PHE A 126 19.25 25.95 5.40
C PHE A 126 18.32 24.75 5.20
N VAL A 127 17.02 25.02 5.15
CA VAL A 127 16.00 24.00 4.91
C VAL A 127 15.44 24.16 3.50
N ALA A 128 15.68 23.17 2.65
CA ALA A 128 15.10 23.08 1.33
C ALA A 128 13.76 22.32 1.39
N THR A 129 12.71 22.91 0.82
CA THR A 129 11.40 22.25 0.73
C THR A 129 11.09 21.93 -0.74
N PHE A 130 10.90 20.64 -1.05
CA PHE A 130 10.48 20.18 -2.37
C PHE A 130 9.01 19.77 -2.34
N THR A 131 8.22 20.34 -3.24
CA THR A 131 6.80 20.04 -3.38
C THR A 131 6.58 19.21 -4.63
N GLN A 132 5.81 18.13 -4.52
CA GLN A 132 5.42 17.32 -5.67
C GLN A 132 3.91 17.08 -5.67
N PHE A 133 3.37 16.92 -6.88
CA PHE A 133 1.97 16.55 -7.05
C PHE A 133 1.74 15.09 -6.65
N ARG A 134 0.62 14.86 -5.96
CA ARG A 134 0.16 13.56 -5.49
C ARG A 134 -1.20 13.26 -6.08
N GLU A 135 -1.27 12.21 -6.89
CA GLU A 135 -2.53 11.60 -7.27
C GLU A 135 -3.00 10.63 -6.19
N ALA A 136 -4.20 10.87 -5.66
CA ALA A 136 -4.85 9.94 -4.75
C ALA A 136 -5.32 8.69 -5.53
N ASN A 137 -4.44 7.70 -5.68
CA ASN A 137 -4.79 6.45 -6.35
C ASN A 137 -5.33 5.41 -5.36
N LYS A 138 -6.65 5.20 -5.36
CA LYS A 138 -7.34 4.21 -4.51
C LYS A 138 -6.90 2.77 -4.82
N CYS A 139 -6.47 2.46 -6.04
CA CYS A 139 -6.16 1.11 -6.49
C CYS A 139 -4.78 0.61 -5.99
N ILE A 140 -3.93 1.51 -5.48
CA ILE A 140 -2.56 1.17 -5.03
C ILE A 140 -2.49 1.14 -3.51
N ILE A 141 -3.54 1.58 -2.81
CA ILE A 141 -3.57 1.48 -1.35
C ILE A 141 -3.66 -0.01 -1.01
N PRO A 142 -2.65 -0.62 -0.36
CA PRO A 142 -2.65 -2.03 0.00
C PRO A 142 -3.51 -2.20 1.26
N ILE A 143 -4.74 -1.71 1.19
CA ILE A 143 -5.81 -2.23 2.03
C ILE A 143 -6.13 -3.54 1.34
N GLU A 144 -5.89 -4.66 2.01
CA GLU A 144 -6.74 -5.80 1.70
C GLU A 144 -8.16 -5.23 1.76
N ALA A 145 -8.92 -5.36 0.67
CA ALA A 145 -10.36 -5.32 0.84
C ALA A 145 -10.58 -6.35 1.92
N ASN A 146 -10.83 -5.88 3.14
CA ASN A 146 -11.29 -6.75 4.20
C ASN A 146 -12.55 -7.29 3.54
N THR A 147 -12.51 -8.52 3.02
CA THR A 147 -13.64 -9.10 2.31
C THR A 147 -14.83 -9.30 3.26
N THR A 148 -14.67 -8.89 4.51
CA THR A 148 -15.72 -8.33 5.35
C THR A 148 -16.12 -6.90 4.96
N ASP A 149 -16.35 -6.64 3.67
CA ASP A 149 -17.56 -5.87 3.40
C ASP A 149 -18.64 -6.70 4.07
N PRO A 150 -19.42 -6.17 5.04
CA PRO A 150 -20.52 -6.94 5.56
C PRO A 150 -21.39 -7.20 4.33
N VAL A 151 -21.29 -8.44 3.82
CA VAL A 151 -22.42 -9.13 3.24
C VAL A 151 -23.56 -8.68 4.14
N SER A 152 -24.48 -7.90 3.56
CA SER A 152 -25.64 -7.35 4.27
C SER A 152 -26.03 -8.39 5.32
N PRO A 153 -26.08 -8.10 6.62
CA PRO A 153 -26.19 -9.11 7.68
C PRO A 153 -27.39 -10.07 7.52
N ASP A 154 -28.22 -9.83 6.51
CA ASP A 154 -29.37 -10.59 6.07
C ASP A 154 -29.15 -11.47 4.81
N ALA A 155 -28.00 -11.45 4.13
CA ALA A 155 -27.81 -12.25 2.92
C ALA A 155 -27.72 -13.75 3.26
N PRO A 156 -28.48 -14.62 2.59
CA PRO A 156 -28.49 -16.04 2.87
C PRO A 156 -27.10 -16.68 2.71
N LYS A 157 -26.65 -17.46 3.69
CA LYS A 157 -25.42 -18.26 3.55
C LYS A 157 -25.51 -19.32 2.44
N MET A 158 -26.73 -19.77 2.14
CA MET A 158 -26.98 -20.83 1.16
C MET A 158 -28.34 -20.66 0.47
N PHE A 159 -28.35 -20.83 -0.85
CA PHE A 159 -29.53 -21.09 -1.65
C PHE A 159 -29.56 -22.55 -2.09
N TYR A 160 -30.73 -23.18 -2.08
CA TYR A 160 -30.86 -24.59 -2.43
C TYR A 160 -32.25 -24.91 -2.97
N GLY A 161 -32.30 -25.85 -3.92
CA GLY A 161 -33.59 -26.32 -4.43
C GLY A 161 -33.51 -27.07 -5.75
N VAL A 162 -34.69 -27.43 -6.23
CA VAL A 162 -34.90 -28.09 -7.52
C VAL A 162 -34.60 -27.09 -8.63
N ILE A 163 -33.89 -27.53 -9.66
CA ILE A 163 -33.66 -26.76 -10.89
C ILE A 163 -34.10 -27.56 -12.11
N SER A 164 -34.49 -26.86 -13.18
CA SER A 164 -34.80 -27.44 -14.50
C SER A 164 -33.72 -27.18 -15.55
N HIS A 165 -32.78 -26.27 -15.24
CA HIS A 165 -31.68 -25.83 -16.08
C HIS A 165 -30.56 -25.29 -15.17
N LEU A 166 -29.39 -25.00 -15.74
CA LEU A 166 -28.29 -24.41 -14.98
C LEU A 166 -28.71 -23.03 -14.45
N PRO A 167 -28.71 -22.79 -13.12
CA PRO A 167 -29.28 -21.58 -12.56
C PRO A 167 -28.41 -20.36 -12.87
N THR A 168 -29.07 -19.27 -13.21
CA THR A 168 -28.52 -17.90 -13.27
C THR A 168 -28.79 -17.17 -11.95
N TRP A 169 -28.27 -15.96 -11.80
CA TRP A 169 -28.56 -15.15 -10.61
C TRP A 169 -30.06 -14.94 -10.37
N SER A 170 -30.83 -14.66 -11.44
CA SER A 170 -32.29 -14.48 -11.34
C SER A 170 -33.02 -15.74 -10.85
N ASP A 171 -32.46 -16.93 -11.08
CA ASP A 171 -33.05 -18.19 -10.64
C ASP A 171 -32.80 -18.43 -9.14
N LEU A 172 -31.65 -17.99 -8.59
CA LEU A 172 -31.32 -18.16 -7.17
C LEU A 172 -32.35 -17.52 -6.24
N VAL A 173 -32.84 -16.33 -6.60
CA VAL A 173 -33.84 -15.59 -5.80
C VAL A 173 -35.16 -16.36 -5.67
N THR A 174 -35.41 -17.33 -6.56
CA THR A 174 -36.60 -18.20 -6.52
C THR A 174 -36.39 -19.51 -5.76
N LEU A 175 -35.15 -19.82 -5.37
CA LEU A 175 -34.81 -21.00 -4.56
C LEU A 175 -35.03 -20.73 -3.06
N ASN A 176 -35.06 -21.79 -2.27
CA ASN A 176 -35.07 -21.65 -0.81
C ASN A 176 -33.72 -21.11 -0.34
N SER A 177 -33.75 -20.25 0.67
CA SER A 177 -32.56 -19.59 1.20
C SER A 177 -32.47 -19.75 2.71
N THR A 178 -31.26 -19.88 3.27
CA THR A 178 -31.07 -20.02 4.73
C THR A 178 -29.76 -19.40 5.22
N ASN A 179 -29.75 -19.01 6.50
CA ASN A 179 -28.57 -18.59 7.26
C ASN A 179 -28.04 -19.68 8.21
N GLU A 180 -28.69 -20.84 8.21
CA GLU A 180 -28.25 -22.01 8.98
C GLU A 180 -27.06 -22.70 8.31
N MET A 181 -26.20 -23.30 9.13
CA MET A 181 -25.02 -24.05 8.66
C MET A 181 -25.38 -25.45 8.16
N THR A 182 -26.64 -25.88 8.34
CA THR A 182 -27.12 -27.19 7.90
C THR A 182 -28.56 -27.08 7.41
N VAL A 183 -28.85 -27.73 6.28
CA VAL A 183 -30.20 -27.72 5.71
C VAL A 183 -30.63 -29.10 5.23
N LEU A 184 -31.94 -29.35 5.28
CA LEU A 184 -32.58 -30.54 4.76
C LEU A 184 -33.28 -30.21 3.44
N LEU A 185 -32.89 -30.88 2.38
CA LEU A 185 -33.42 -30.71 1.04
C LEU A 185 -34.17 -31.98 0.63
N ASN A 186 -35.46 -31.86 0.33
CA ASN A 186 -36.23 -32.96 -0.25
C ASN A 186 -36.00 -32.99 -1.78
N THR A 187 -35.27 -34.01 -2.25
CA THR A 187 -34.83 -34.08 -3.64
C THR A 187 -35.85 -34.69 -4.59
N GLY A 188 -36.94 -35.28 -4.08
CA GLY A 188 -37.92 -35.93 -4.94
C GLY A 188 -37.33 -36.95 -5.94
N ALA A 189 -38.17 -37.56 -6.77
CA ALA A 189 -37.69 -38.46 -7.82
C ALA A 189 -37.26 -37.69 -9.08
N ASN A 190 -36.09 -38.03 -9.65
CA ASN A 190 -35.63 -37.61 -10.99
C ASN A 190 -35.53 -36.10 -11.22
N LYS A 191 -35.17 -35.33 -10.19
CA LYS A 191 -34.97 -33.88 -10.29
C LYS A 191 -33.49 -33.52 -10.20
N MET A 192 -33.11 -32.42 -10.86
CA MET A 192 -31.79 -31.82 -10.69
C MET A 192 -31.82 -30.85 -9.53
N PHE A 193 -30.69 -30.72 -8.84
CA PHE A 193 -30.54 -29.89 -7.65
C PHE A 193 -29.36 -28.98 -7.77
N ALA A 194 -29.55 -27.74 -7.32
CA ALA A 194 -28.50 -26.78 -7.13
C ALA A 194 -28.39 -26.40 -5.66
N VAL A 195 -27.15 -26.16 -5.24
CA VAL A 195 -26.80 -25.54 -3.97
C VAL A 195 -25.83 -24.42 -4.32
N ALA A 196 -26.16 -23.19 -3.96
CA ALA A 196 -25.25 -22.06 -4.09
C ALA A 196 -24.86 -21.61 -2.68
N VAL A 197 -23.56 -21.57 -2.40
CA VAL A 197 -23.01 -21.28 -1.07
C VAL A 197 -22.24 -19.98 -1.15
N LEU A 198 -22.45 -19.08 -0.18
CA LEU A 198 -21.72 -17.82 -0.13
C LEU A 198 -20.21 -18.10 -0.07
N ASN A 199 -19.40 -17.36 -0.83
CA ASN A 199 -17.96 -17.59 -1.04
C ASN A 199 -17.11 -17.71 0.23
N ASP A 200 -17.57 -17.17 1.35
CA ASP A 200 -16.91 -17.31 2.66
C ASP A 200 -17.12 -18.69 3.31
N PHE A 201 -18.01 -19.50 2.73
CA PHE A 201 -18.38 -20.82 3.23
C PHE A 201 -18.07 -21.91 2.21
N SER A 202 -17.84 -23.12 2.70
CA SER A 202 -17.55 -24.30 1.89
C SER A 202 -18.44 -25.48 2.28
N ILE A 203 -18.85 -26.28 1.29
CA ILE A 203 -19.59 -27.53 1.57
C ILE A 203 -18.66 -28.51 2.30
N VAL A 204 -19.07 -28.91 3.51
CA VAL A 204 -18.40 -29.95 4.31
C VAL A 204 -18.89 -31.32 3.89
N SER A 205 -20.21 -31.49 3.81
CA SER A 205 -20.84 -32.76 3.48
C SER A 205 -22.23 -32.59 2.90
N ILE A 206 -22.59 -33.53 2.05
CA ILE A 206 -23.94 -33.75 1.54
C ILE A 206 -24.24 -35.22 1.78
N ASN A 207 -25.17 -35.51 2.69
CA ASN A 207 -25.53 -36.87 3.05
C ASN A 207 -26.98 -37.15 2.69
N ASP A 208 -27.26 -38.29 2.08
CA ASP A 208 -28.61 -38.79 1.91
C ASP A 208 -29.05 -39.53 3.17
N ILE A 209 -29.86 -38.84 3.98
CA ILE A 209 -30.32 -39.38 5.27
C ILE A 209 -31.45 -40.41 5.09
N SER A 210 -32.07 -40.44 3.91
CA SER A 210 -33.08 -41.45 3.54
C SER A 210 -32.43 -42.76 3.10
N ALA A 211 -31.15 -42.74 2.73
CA ALA A 211 -30.38 -43.90 2.27
C ALA A 211 -29.19 -44.24 3.19
N SER A 212 -29.45 -44.33 4.49
CA SER A 212 -28.43 -44.71 5.50
C SER A 212 -27.22 -43.76 5.57
N ASP A 213 -27.46 -42.45 5.49
CA ASP A 213 -26.43 -41.40 5.50
C ASP A 213 -25.36 -41.59 4.41
N LEU A 214 -25.78 -41.96 3.20
CA LEU A 214 -24.88 -42.11 2.06
C LEU A 214 -24.23 -40.76 1.71
N LEU A 215 -22.91 -40.71 1.64
CA LEU A 215 -22.16 -39.50 1.30
C LEU A 215 -22.26 -39.22 -0.22
N LEU A 216 -22.78 -38.05 -0.57
CA LEU A 216 -23.04 -37.62 -1.95
C LEU A 216 -22.10 -36.52 -2.46
N ASN A 217 -21.01 -36.20 -1.73
CA ASN A 217 -20.09 -35.12 -2.10
C ASN A 217 -19.56 -35.22 -3.54
N GLN A 218 -19.40 -36.44 -4.07
CA GLN A 218 -18.90 -36.66 -5.44
C GLN A 218 -19.95 -36.39 -6.53
N VAL A 219 -21.24 -36.32 -6.17
CA VAL A 219 -22.36 -36.12 -7.10
C VAL A 219 -22.61 -34.64 -7.38
N TYR A 220 -22.25 -33.78 -6.41
CA TYR A 220 -22.34 -32.33 -6.54
C TYR A 220 -21.02 -31.80 -7.08
N GLN A 221 -21.05 -31.28 -8.30
CA GLN A 221 -19.87 -30.74 -8.96
C GLN A 221 -19.91 -29.21 -8.97
N PRO A 222 -18.78 -28.54 -8.72
CA PRO A 222 -18.71 -27.08 -8.86
C PRO A 222 -18.93 -26.71 -10.32
N MET A 223 -19.91 -25.85 -10.58
CA MET A 223 -20.29 -25.41 -11.94
C MET A 223 -19.88 -23.95 -12.23
N GLY A 224 -19.40 -23.22 -11.22
CA GLY A 224 -18.92 -21.85 -11.36
C GLY A 224 -19.37 -20.97 -10.20
N GLN A 225 -19.33 -19.66 -10.44
CA GLN A 225 -19.73 -18.65 -9.48
C GLN A 225 -20.90 -17.83 -10.01
N LEU A 226 -21.80 -17.45 -9.11
CA LEU A 226 -22.89 -16.54 -9.38
C LEU A 226 -22.65 -15.25 -8.60
N THR A 227 -22.68 -14.11 -9.30
CA THR A 227 -22.32 -12.80 -8.75
C THR A 227 -23.46 -11.80 -8.97
N ASP A 228 -23.80 -11.05 -7.93
CA ASP A 228 -24.63 -9.85 -8.03
C ASP A 228 -24.06 -8.75 -7.18
N SER A 229 -23.74 -7.65 -7.86
CA SER A 229 -23.24 -6.39 -7.32
C SER A 229 -21.93 -6.57 -6.52
N TYR A 230 -21.99 -7.25 -5.37
CA TYR A 230 -20.88 -7.51 -4.45
C TYR A 230 -20.96 -8.87 -3.72
N VAL A 231 -21.98 -9.70 -3.97
CA VAL A 231 -22.14 -11.01 -3.31
C VAL A 231 -21.81 -12.12 -4.30
N ILE A 232 -20.92 -13.03 -3.90
CA ILE A 232 -20.45 -14.14 -4.72
C ILE A 232 -20.91 -15.45 -4.08
N TYR A 233 -21.58 -16.30 -4.85
CA TYR A 233 -21.94 -17.64 -4.46
C TYR A 233 -21.25 -18.68 -5.34
N ASP A 234 -20.63 -19.68 -4.73
CA ASP A 234 -20.13 -20.87 -5.40
C ASP A 234 -21.30 -21.82 -5.68
N LEU A 235 -21.52 -22.11 -6.97
CA LEU A 235 -22.61 -22.94 -7.45
C LEU A 235 -22.18 -24.40 -7.57
N TYR A 236 -22.90 -25.28 -6.88
CA TYR A 236 -22.77 -26.72 -6.95
C TYR A 236 -24.04 -27.31 -7.56
N VAL A 237 -23.89 -28.10 -8.62
CA VAL A 237 -25.00 -28.78 -9.27
C VAL A 237 -24.82 -30.28 -9.19
N MET A 238 -25.91 -30.96 -8.87
CA MET A 238 -25.98 -32.41 -8.93
C MET A 238 -25.99 -32.87 -10.40
N GLN A 239 -24.84 -33.34 -10.88
CA GLN A 239 -24.61 -33.58 -12.32
C GLN A 239 -25.39 -34.79 -12.87
N GLN A 240 -25.75 -35.72 -11.99
CA GLN A 240 -26.56 -36.88 -12.33
C GLN A 240 -27.74 -36.95 -11.39
N ALA A 241 -28.96 -36.87 -11.92
CA ALA A 241 -30.14 -37.20 -11.14
C ALA A 241 -29.97 -38.64 -10.63
N ILE A 242 -29.91 -38.80 -9.31
CA ILE A 242 -29.93 -40.13 -8.75
C ILE A 242 -31.34 -40.65 -9.01
N ASN A 243 -31.43 -41.82 -9.67
CA ASN A 243 -32.68 -42.51 -9.91
C ASN A 243 -33.20 -43.06 -8.59
N TYR A 244 -33.67 -42.17 -7.73
CA TYR A 244 -34.37 -42.55 -6.52
C TYR A 244 -35.71 -43.17 -6.91
N SER A 245 -36.01 -44.33 -6.35
CA SER A 245 -37.32 -44.96 -6.50
C SER A 245 -38.43 -44.19 -5.77
N GLU A 246 -38.05 -43.34 -4.80
CA GLU A 246 -38.93 -42.57 -3.93
C GLU A 246 -38.33 -41.18 -3.63
N ASN A 247 -38.94 -40.38 -2.75
CA ASN A 247 -38.39 -39.08 -2.36
C ASN A 247 -37.27 -39.26 -1.33
N HIS A 248 -36.13 -38.58 -1.53
CA HIS A 248 -34.99 -38.62 -0.61
C HIS A 248 -34.77 -37.27 0.08
N ILE A 249 -34.13 -37.29 1.24
CA ILE A 249 -33.77 -36.11 2.00
C ILE A 249 -32.25 -36.01 2.06
N HIS A 250 -31.71 -34.91 1.56
CA HIS A 250 -30.29 -34.62 1.61
C HIS A 250 -30.03 -33.63 2.75
N ARG A 251 -29.09 -33.96 3.63
CA ARG A 251 -28.53 -33.06 4.64
C ARG A 251 -27.27 -32.42 4.07
N ILE A 252 -27.31 -31.11 3.85
CA ILE A 252 -26.16 -30.33 3.38
C ILE A 252 -25.60 -29.56 4.56
N THR A 253 -24.29 -29.64 4.81
CA THR A 253 -23.59 -28.93 5.87
C THR A 253 -22.47 -28.08 5.27
N ILE A 254 -22.40 -26.81 5.67
CA ILE A 254 -21.35 -25.86 5.28
C ILE A 254 -20.48 -25.49 6.48
N LYS A 255 -19.28 -24.94 6.25
CA LYS A 255 -18.40 -24.34 7.26
C LYS A 255 -17.75 -23.09 6.72
#